data_AF-A0A951XQ44-F1
#
_entry.id   AF-A0A951XQ44-F1
#
_cell.length_a   1.000
_cell.length_b   1.000
_cell.length_c   1.000
_cell.angle_alpha   90.00
_cell.angle_beta   90.00
_cell.angle_gamma   90.00
#
_symmetry.space_group_name_H-M   'P 1'
#
loop_
_entity.id
_entity.type
_entity.pdbx_description
1 polymer ?
#
loop_
_entity_poly.entity_id
_entity_poly.type
_entity_poly.pdbx_seq_one_letter_code
_entity_poly.pdbx_strand_id
1 'polypeptide(L)'
;MSDRSFFASESSPGHCTGEAAYDALYRLWEKGGRRRPTTLEDYRRTLTGFGRFVEWKAVALLSRRDFLAFRDHLHDRGLSWTTVANRIGMLKSFLRIAVDYEWLAASPAERLALPRQPKRKARVAFSAEDLNRLFRSPVYTKDFRPRGGGREAAYWLPLLALFTGARVEELAQLRVSDVRHARGLGHYLDINDDGHGQLKNQASRRRIPLHRHLLDCGFLDYVAEAGDRGFLFPDLKPNPRGKRGGYFSNFFSGYLRRQIGIADRRKVFHSFRHTFKDVCRSVGIDEEVHDALTGHTRASASRGYGNEHFPLPPLFDAIRRFSIEALDIGHLHASAASAPVAPEAGRTISAYYGIDVSLAPEHDAPLIVARCQNAEAHIRIDDGRIESGRLPSAKLILVQAWVEIHRQALIANWRNARRTGEVFSIAPLH
;
A
#
# COMPACT_ATOMS: atom_id res chain seq x y z
N MET A 1 41.86 -35.49 3.96
CA MET A 1 41.04 -36.54 4.58
C MET A 1 39.60 -36.09 4.50
N SER A 2 38.90 -36.58 3.48
CA SER A 2 37.57 -36.15 3.09
C SER A 2 36.55 -37.05 3.74
N ASP A 3 35.66 -36.46 4.53
CA ASP A 3 34.69 -37.18 5.35
C ASP A 3 33.57 -37.77 4.45
N ARG A 4 33.74 -39.03 4.07
CA ARG A 4 32.81 -39.84 3.26
C ARG A 4 31.76 -40.57 4.13
N SER A 5 31.60 -40.18 5.40
CA SER A 5 30.89 -41.00 6.39
C SER A 5 29.39 -40.69 6.57
N PHE A 6 28.76 -39.88 5.70
CA PHE A 6 27.32 -39.57 5.86
C PHE A 6 26.35 -40.58 5.22
N PHE A 7 26.86 -41.61 4.53
CA PHE A 7 26.03 -42.62 3.85
C PHE A 7 26.54 -44.04 4.11
N ALA A 8 26.40 -44.50 5.35
CA ALA A 8 26.45 -45.92 5.65
C ALA A 8 25.71 -46.23 6.94
N SER A 9 24.39 -46.45 6.87
CA SER A 9 23.75 -47.62 7.51
C SER A 9 22.24 -47.69 7.25
N GLU A 10 21.85 -48.87 6.77
CA GLU A 10 20.59 -49.59 6.97
C GLU A 10 19.28 -49.05 6.40
N SER A 11 18.80 -49.70 5.33
CA SER A 11 17.37 -49.85 5.06
C SER A 11 17.11 -51.13 4.26
N SER A 12 16.25 -52.00 4.80
CA SER A 12 15.64 -53.18 4.16
C SER A 12 14.98 -52.86 2.80
N PRO A 13 14.79 -53.86 1.92
CA PRO A 13 14.47 -53.63 0.52
C PRO A 13 12.99 -53.36 0.31
N GLY A 14 12.66 -52.09 0.04
CA GLY A 14 11.34 -51.68 -0.42
C GLY A 14 11.13 -50.18 -0.29
N HIS A 15 11.28 -49.44 -1.39
CA HIS A 15 10.78 -48.06 -1.64
C HIS A 15 11.60 -46.79 -1.29
N CYS A 16 12.87 -46.82 -0.86
CA CYS A 16 13.50 -45.59 -0.31
C CYS A 16 14.76 -44.99 -0.99
N THR A 17 15.17 -45.33 -2.22
CA THR A 17 16.40 -44.73 -2.80
C THR A 17 16.17 -43.51 -3.70
N GLY A 18 15.04 -43.47 -4.43
CA GLY A 18 14.74 -42.39 -5.35
C GLY A 18 14.37 -41.08 -4.65
N GLU A 19 13.38 -41.11 -3.76
CA GLU A 19 12.84 -39.93 -3.08
C GLU A 19 13.91 -39.18 -2.25
N ALA A 20 14.79 -39.92 -1.57
CA ALA A 20 15.89 -39.36 -0.78
C ALA A 20 16.82 -38.45 -1.60
N ALA A 21 17.06 -38.78 -2.87
CA ALA A 21 17.89 -37.96 -3.76
C ALA A 21 17.24 -36.61 -4.09
N TYR A 22 15.90 -36.58 -4.28
CA TYR A 22 15.17 -35.34 -4.54
C TYR A 22 15.11 -34.47 -3.28
N ASP A 23 14.92 -35.07 -2.11
CA ASP A 23 15.00 -34.36 -0.84
C ASP A 23 16.39 -33.76 -0.60
N ALA A 24 17.45 -34.49 -0.97
CA ALA A 24 18.80 -33.98 -0.89
C ALA A 24 19.01 -32.78 -1.85
N LEU A 25 18.53 -32.84 -3.10
CA LEU A 25 18.54 -31.69 -4.01
C LEU A 25 17.79 -30.48 -3.44
N TYR A 26 16.64 -30.72 -2.80
CA TYR A 26 15.89 -29.66 -2.15
C TYR A 26 16.70 -28.99 -1.03
N ARG A 27 17.31 -29.79 -0.14
CA ARG A 27 18.12 -29.28 0.97
C ARG A 27 19.34 -28.51 0.46
N LEU A 28 20.02 -28.98 -0.59
CA LEU A 28 21.14 -28.26 -1.20
C LEU A 28 20.69 -26.92 -1.78
N TRP A 29 19.57 -26.90 -2.50
CA TRP A 29 19.00 -25.67 -3.05
C TRP A 29 18.56 -24.67 -1.98
N GLU A 30 17.97 -25.16 -0.88
CA GLU A 30 17.56 -24.36 0.26
C GLU A 30 18.75 -23.74 1.00
N LYS A 31 19.85 -24.50 1.17
CA LYS A 31 21.10 -23.99 1.74
C LYS A 31 21.76 -22.89 0.90
N GLY A 32 21.50 -22.85 -0.40
CA GLY A 32 22.09 -21.90 -1.34
C GLY A 32 21.69 -20.42 -1.13
N GLY A 33 20.86 -20.11 -0.14
CA GLY A 33 20.62 -18.72 0.30
C GLY A 33 19.27 -18.53 0.98
N ARG A 34 19.07 -17.36 1.62
CA ARG A 34 17.81 -17.05 2.30
C ARG A 34 16.66 -16.93 1.30
N ARG A 35 15.63 -17.76 1.46
CA ARG A 35 14.41 -17.76 0.63
C ARG A 35 13.18 -17.43 1.48
N ARG A 36 12.12 -16.98 0.81
CA ARG A 36 10.81 -16.78 1.45
C ARG A 36 10.13 -18.12 1.70
N PRO A 37 9.34 -18.28 2.78
CA PRO A 37 8.58 -19.51 3.04
C PRO A 37 7.70 -19.96 1.86
N THR A 38 7.03 -19.02 1.19
CA THR A 38 6.21 -19.33 -0.01
C THR A 38 7.03 -19.84 -1.18
N THR A 39 8.26 -19.35 -1.33
CA THR A 39 9.18 -19.82 -2.38
C THR A 39 9.68 -21.23 -2.06
N LEU A 40 10.00 -21.50 -0.80
CA LEU A 40 10.35 -22.84 -0.32
C LEU A 40 9.21 -23.85 -0.60
N GLU A 41 7.98 -23.51 -0.20
CA GLU A 41 6.79 -24.34 -0.42
C GLU A 41 6.53 -24.60 -1.91
N ASP A 42 6.58 -23.57 -2.75
CA ASP A 42 6.32 -23.70 -4.19
C ASP A 42 7.39 -24.56 -4.90
N TYR A 43 8.67 -24.41 -4.53
CA TYR A 43 9.76 -25.21 -5.06
C TYR A 43 9.70 -26.66 -4.59
N ARG A 44 9.45 -26.89 -3.29
CA ARG A 44 9.27 -28.23 -2.73
C ARG A 44 8.12 -28.95 -3.44
N ARG A 45 6.94 -28.32 -3.51
CA ARG A 45 5.78 -28.90 -4.19
C ARG A 45 6.04 -29.22 -5.65
N THR A 46 6.81 -28.38 -6.34
CA THR A 46 7.15 -28.60 -7.75
C THR A 46 8.12 -29.77 -7.91
N LEU A 47 9.16 -29.85 -7.07
CA LEU A 47 10.14 -30.93 -7.10
C LEU A 47 9.50 -32.28 -6.72
N THR A 48 8.75 -32.33 -5.60
CA THR A 48 8.02 -33.52 -5.18
C THR A 48 6.98 -33.94 -6.23
N GLY A 49 6.28 -32.99 -6.83
CA GLY A 49 5.31 -33.27 -7.89
C GLY A 49 5.97 -33.86 -9.15
N PHE A 50 7.16 -33.39 -9.52
CA PHE A 50 7.95 -33.97 -10.60
C PHE A 50 8.49 -35.34 -10.24
N GLY A 51 9.08 -35.49 -9.05
CA GLY A 51 9.62 -36.76 -8.55
C GLY A 51 8.56 -37.86 -8.56
N ARG A 52 7.35 -37.59 -8.04
CA ARG A 52 6.22 -38.53 -8.13
C ARG A 52 5.82 -38.87 -9.57
N PHE A 53 5.83 -37.89 -10.47
CA PHE A 53 5.47 -38.11 -11.88
C PHE A 53 6.46 -39.02 -12.60
N VAL A 54 7.75 -38.94 -12.29
CA VAL A 54 8.78 -39.82 -12.84
C VAL A 54 9.05 -41.04 -11.95
N GLU A 55 8.14 -41.34 -11.01
CA GLU A 55 8.25 -42.48 -10.09
C GLU A 55 9.59 -42.51 -9.33
N TRP A 56 10.06 -41.33 -8.92
CA TRP A 56 11.32 -41.12 -8.23
C TRP A 56 12.54 -41.68 -8.96
N LYS A 57 12.49 -41.72 -10.30
CA LYS A 57 13.61 -42.07 -11.17
C LYS A 57 14.91 -41.39 -10.71
N ALA A 58 15.98 -42.16 -10.65
CA ALA A 58 17.29 -41.70 -10.21
C ALA A 58 17.71 -40.45 -10.99
N VAL A 59 18.23 -39.44 -10.27
CA VAL A 59 18.58 -38.13 -10.83
C VAL A 59 19.52 -38.27 -12.04
N ALA A 60 20.51 -39.16 -11.97
CA ALA A 60 21.46 -39.44 -13.04
C ALA A 60 20.84 -40.01 -14.33
N LEU A 61 19.64 -40.60 -14.24
CA LEU A 61 18.92 -41.20 -15.37
C LEU A 61 17.86 -40.27 -15.96
N LEU A 62 17.71 -39.05 -15.41
CA LEU A 62 16.76 -38.08 -15.91
C LEU A 62 17.13 -37.65 -17.33
N SER A 63 16.13 -37.68 -18.21
CA SER A 63 16.26 -37.39 -19.62
C SER A 63 15.42 -36.19 -20.01
N ARG A 64 15.71 -35.59 -21.17
CA ARG A 64 14.87 -34.51 -21.73
C ARG A 64 13.41 -34.92 -21.89
N ARG A 65 13.15 -36.20 -22.20
CA ARG A 65 11.80 -36.75 -22.38
C ARG A 65 10.97 -36.66 -21.10
N ASP A 66 11.59 -36.88 -19.95
CA ASP A 66 10.90 -36.84 -18.65
C ASP A 66 10.35 -35.42 -18.36
N PHE A 67 11.11 -34.38 -18.68
CA PHE A 67 10.68 -32.99 -18.52
C PHE A 67 9.64 -32.56 -19.55
N LEU A 68 9.73 -33.05 -20.79
CA LEU A 68 8.71 -32.80 -21.82
C LEU A 68 7.38 -33.47 -21.43
N ALA A 69 7.43 -34.72 -20.97
CA ALA A 69 6.25 -35.44 -20.49
C ALA A 69 5.64 -34.74 -19.27
N PHE A 70 6.44 -34.27 -18.32
CA PHE A 70 5.93 -33.53 -17.17
C PHE A 70 5.33 -32.18 -17.57
N ARG A 71 5.97 -31.45 -18.49
CA ARG A 71 5.45 -30.19 -19.03
C ARG A 71 4.06 -30.39 -19.62
N ASP A 72 3.90 -31.42 -20.45
CA ASP A 72 2.65 -31.74 -21.14
C ASP A 72 1.59 -32.19 -20.13
N HIS A 73 1.95 -33.10 -19.21
CA HIS A 73 1.09 -33.50 -18.09
C HIS A 73 0.56 -32.31 -17.27
N LEU A 74 1.42 -31.33 -16.95
CA LEU A 74 0.99 -30.14 -16.23
C LEU A 74 -0.02 -29.32 -17.04
N HIS A 75 0.18 -29.20 -18.36
CA HIS A 75 -0.73 -28.46 -19.22
C HIS A 75 -2.06 -29.19 -19.39
N ASP A 76 -2.04 -30.50 -19.61
CA ASP A 76 -3.23 -31.36 -19.76
C ASP A 76 -4.12 -31.32 -18.52
N ARG A 77 -3.52 -31.10 -17.34
CA ARG A 77 -4.23 -30.82 -16.09
C ARG A 77 -4.84 -29.41 -15.98
N GLY A 78 -4.81 -28.62 -17.05
CA GLY A 78 -5.39 -27.29 -17.14
C GLY A 78 -4.50 -26.15 -16.61
N LEU A 79 -3.22 -26.39 -16.31
CA LEU A 79 -2.33 -25.28 -15.94
C LEU A 79 -2.00 -24.44 -17.18
N SER A 80 -1.96 -23.12 -16.99
CA SER A 80 -1.50 -22.22 -18.04
C SER A 80 -0.04 -22.47 -18.38
N TRP A 81 0.33 -22.28 -19.64
CA TRP A 81 1.72 -22.36 -20.09
C TRP A 81 2.68 -21.50 -19.27
N THR A 82 2.23 -20.38 -18.66
CA THR A 82 3.09 -19.51 -17.84
C THR A 82 3.45 -20.21 -16.53
N THR A 83 2.45 -20.86 -15.93
CA THR A 83 2.65 -21.66 -14.72
C THR A 83 3.52 -22.87 -15.01
N VAL A 84 3.31 -23.54 -16.15
CA VAL A 84 4.15 -24.67 -16.60
C VAL A 84 5.59 -24.21 -16.79
N ALA A 85 5.82 -23.13 -17.54
CA ALA A 85 7.14 -22.54 -17.75
C ALA A 85 7.86 -22.21 -16.42
N ASN A 86 7.13 -21.60 -15.47
CA ASN A 86 7.68 -21.30 -14.14
C ASN A 86 8.08 -22.58 -13.39
N ARG A 87 7.23 -23.62 -13.40
CA ARG A 87 7.53 -24.91 -12.74
C ARG A 87 8.74 -25.59 -13.37
N ILE A 88 8.84 -25.61 -14.70
CA ILE A 88 10.01 -26.13 -15.41
C ILE A 88 11.26 -25.30 -15.06
N GLY A 89 11.15 -23.97 -14.97
CA GLY A 89 12.24 -23.10 -14.53
C GLY A 89 12.72 -23.42 -13.11
N MET A 90 11.80 -23.72 -12.18
CA MET A 90 12.15 -24.19 -10.82
C MET A 90 12.94 -25.49 -10.89
N LEU A 91 12.49 -26.46 -11.70
CA LEU A 91 13.20 -27.73 -11.89
C LEU A 91 14.61 -27.55 -12.46
N LYS A 92 14.79 -26.65 -13.45
CA LYS A 92 16.11 -26.32 -13.99
C LYS A 92 17.08 -25.82 -12.91
N SER A 93 16.59 -25.13 -11.88
CA SER A 93 17.47 -24.69 -10.79
C SER A 93 18.00 -25.84 -9.92
N PHE A 94 17.23 -26.92 -9.76
CA PHE A 94 17.70 -28.15 -9.10
C PHE A 94 18.65 -28.94 -9.99
N LEU A 95 18.39 -28.99 -11.31
CA LEU A 95 19.31 -29.62 -12.26
C LEU A 95 20.67 -28.92 -12.30
N ARG A 96 20.71 -27.59 -12.19
CA ARG A 96 21.98 -26.86 -12.08
C ARG A 96 22.77 -27.31 -10.86
N ILE A 97 22.13 -27.43 -9.70
CA ILE A 97 22.77 -27.96 -8.49
C ILE A 97 23.23 -29.40 -8.68
N ALA A 98 22.42 -30.24 -9.32
CA ALA A 98 22.82 -31.62 -9.61
C ALA A 98 24.06 -31.68 -10.52
N VAL A 99 24.22 -30.74 -11.45
CA VAL A 99 25.44 -30.62 -12.25
C VAL A 99 26.62 -30.10 -11.42
N ASP A 100 26.41 -29.05 -10.60
CA ASP A 100 27.44 -28.46 -9.75
C ASP A 100 28.03 -29.47 -8.74
N TYR A 101 27.21 -30.43 -8.29
CA TYR A 101 27.61 -31.54 -7.40
C TYR A 101 27.95 -32.83 -8.16
N GLU A 102 28.07 -32.77 -9.49
CA GLU A 102 28.47 -33.89 -10.36
C GLU A 102 27.53 -35.11 -10.33
N TRP A 103 26.26 -34.93 -9.93
CA TRP A 103 25.21 -35.97 -10.01
C TRP A 103 24.69 -36.12 -11.44
N LEU A 104 24.90 -35.09 -12.26
CA LEU A 104 24.61 -35.05 -13.69
C LEU A 104 25.80 -34.44 -14.43
N ALA A 105 26.20 -35.06 -15.54
CA ALA A 105 27.23 -34.48 -16.41
C ALA A 105 26.74 -33.19 -17.11
N ALA A 106 25.45 -33.11 -17.42
CA ALA A 106 24.81 -31.94 -18.02
C ALA A 106 23.32 -31.89 -17.70
N SER A 107 22.73 -30.70 -17.76
CA SER A 107 21.30 -30.49 -17.53
C SER A 107 20.45 -31.06 -18.70
N PRO A 108 19.60 -32.08 -18.48
CA PRO A 108 18.73 -32.64 -19.53
C PRO A 108 17.65 -31.66 -20.03
N ALA A 109 17.43 -30.55 -19.31
CA ALA A 109 16.42 -29.55 -19.64
C ALA A 109 17.02 -28.24 -20.18
N GLU A 110 18.32 -28.15 -20.42
CA GLU A 110 19.01 -26.90 -20.82
C GLU A 110 18.31 -26.24 -22.03
N ARG A 111 18.17 -26.99 -23.13
CA ARG A 111 17.55 -26.56 -24.40
C ARG A 111 16.07 -26.94 -24.52
N LEU A 112 15.37 -27.14 -23.39
CA LEU A 112 13.95 -27.46 -23.43
C LEU A 112 13.16 -26.24 -23.92
N ALA A 113 12.60 -26.37 -25.13
CA ALA A 113 11.72 -25.37 -25.72
C ALA A 113 10.38 -25.35 -24.95
N LEU A 114 10.10 -24.20 -24.33
CA LEU A 114 8.78 -23.90 -23.81
C LEU A 114 8.00 -23.22 -24.92
N PRO A 115 6.73 -23.59 -25.15
CA PRO A 115 5.93 -22.96 -26.20
C PRO A 115 5.92 -21.44 -26.06
N ARG A 116 6.16 -20.75 -27.19
CA ARG A 116 6.02 -19.30 -27.26
C ARG A 116 4.56 -18.96 -26.98
N GLN A 117 4.34 -18.14 -25.96
CA GLN A 117 2.99 -17.73 -25.63
C GLN A 117 2.57 -16.56 -26.52
N PRO A 118 1.32 -16.54 -27.00
CA PRO A 118 0.72 -15.27 -27.35
C PRO A 118 0.78 -14.37 -26.12
N LYS A 119 1.25 -13.12 -26.27
CA LYS A 119 1.25 -12.16 -25.17
C LYS A 119 -0.19 -12.09 -24.63
N ARG A 120 -0.43 -12.57 -23.40
CA ARG A 120 -1.74 -12.38 -22.75
C ARG A 120 -2.06 -10.89 -22.84
N LYS A 121 -3.32 -10.56 -23.18
CA LYS A 121 -3.81 -9.19 -23.04
C LYS A 121 -3.43 -8.71 -21.64
N ALA A 122 -2.54 -7.73 -21.56
CA ALA A 122 -2.06 -7.20 -20.30
C ALA A 122 -3.26 -6.81 -19.43
N ARG A 123 -3.09 -6.86 -18.10
CA ARG A 123 -4.06 -6.20 -17.22
C ARG A 123 -4.19 -4.77 -17.70
N VAL A 124 -5.43 -4.33 -17.86
CA VAL A 124 -5.74 -3.02 -18.42
C VAL A 124 -5.97 -2.06 -17.27
N ALA A 125 -5.53 -0.82 -17.43
CA ALA A 125 -5.93 0.28 -16.58
C ALA A 125 -7.47 0.43 -16.57
N PHE A 126 -8.00 0.96 -15.47
CA PHE A 126 -9.34 1.51 -15.45
C PHE A 126 -9.39 2.80 -16.27
N SER A 127 -10.45 2.97 -17.06
CA SER A 127 -10.80 4.28 -17.64
C SER A 127 -11.44 5.18 -16.58
N ALA A 128 -11.51 6.49 -16.86
CA ALA A 128 -12.25 7.42 -16.00
C ALA A 128 -13.72 6.98 -15.82
N GLU A 129 -14.35 6.45 -16.88
CA GLU A 129 -15.71 5.89 -16.80
C GLU A 129 -15.80 4.70 -15.84
N ASP A 130 -14.85 3.76 -15.88
CA ASP A 130 -14.83 2.65 -14.91
C ASP A 130 -14.71 3.16 -13.47
N LEU A 131 -13.83 4.14 -13.25
CA LEU A 131 -13.59 4.74 -11.93
C LEU A 131 -14.83 5.46 -11.42
N ASN A 132 -15.47 6.29 -12.25
CA ASN A 132 -16.70 6.99 -11.89
C ASN A 132 -17.84 6.01 -11.57
N ARG A 133 -18.01 4.93 -12.36
CA ARG A 133 -18.98 3.87 -12.05
C ARG A 133 -18.69 3.20 -10.71
N LEU A 134 -17.41 2.92 -10.42
CA LEU A 134 -17.01 2.33 -9.14
C LEU A 134 -17.29 3.27 -7.96
N PHE A 135 -16.88 4.54 -8.05
CA PHE A 135 -17.01 5.51 -6.96
C PHE A 135 -18.42 6.11 -6.80
N ARG A 136 -19.34 5.78 -7.71
CA ARG A 136 -20.79 6.04 -7.55
C ARG A 136 -21.55 4.83 -6.99
N SER A 137 -20.86 3.74 -6.70
CA SER A 137 -21.48 2.53 -6.18
C SER A 137 -21.98 2.68 -4.74
N PRO A 138 -22.85 1.77 -4.24
CA PRO A 138 -23.40 1.88 -2.89
C PRO A 138 -22.37 1.96 -1.77
N VAL A 139 -21.16 1.43 -1.98
CA VAL A 139 -20.07 1.55 -1.00
C VAL A 139 -19.74 3.02 -0.73
N TYR A 140 -19.83 3.86 -1.76
CA TYR A 140 -19.42 5.25 -1.73
C TYR A 140 -20.58 6.24 -1.62
N THR A 141 -21.80 5.85 -2.02
CA THR A 141 -22.97 6.75 -2.05
C THR A 141 -24.06 6.40 -1.03
N LYS A 142 -24.04 5.19 -0.45
CA LYS A 142 -25.08 4.69 0.48
C LYS A 142 -24.51 4.12 1.78
N ASP A 143 -23.28 4.50 2.11
CA ASP A 143 -22.53 4.01 3.26
C ASP A 143 -22.50 2.48 3.40
N PHE A 144 -22.57 1.75 2.29
CA PHE A 144 -22.60 0.30 2.32
C PHE A 144 -21.21 -0.27 2.63
N ARG A 145 -21.05 -0.92 3.79
CA ARG A 145 -19.78 -1.54 4.23
C ARG A 145 -19.85 -3.07 4.20
N PRO A 146 -19.63 -3.72 3.04
CA PRO A 146 -19.79 -5.16 2.90
C PRO A 146 -18.79 -5.94 3.76
N ARG A 147 -19.30 -6.86 4.59
CA ARG A 147 -18.46 -7.74 5.44
C ARG A 147 -17.43 -8.52 4.63
N GLY A 148 -17.81 -9.04 3.45
CA GLY A 148 -16.91 -9.77 2.56
C GLY A 148 -15.75 -8.94 2.01
N GLY A 149 -15.88 -7.61 2.01
CA GLY A 149 -14.85 -6.66 1.64
C GLY A 149 -14.08 -6.07 2.82
N GLY A 150 -14.26 -6.59 4.03
CA GLY A 150 -13.58 -6.05 5.22
C GLY A 150 -14.09 -4.67 5.64
N ARG A 151 -15.41 -4.42 5.47
CA ARG A 151 -16.09 -3.18 5.89
C ARG A 151 -15.41 -1.93 5.32
N GLU A 152 -14.75 -1.14 6.14
CA GLU A 152 -14.02 0.08 5.76
C GLU A 152 -12.93 -0.17 4.71
N ALA A 153 -12.36 -1.38 4.68
CA ALA A 153 -11.43 -1.75 3.63
C ALA A 153 -12.08 -1.71 2.23
N ALA A 154 -13.38 -2.00 2.12
CA ALA A 154 -14.11 -1.92 0.85
C ALA A 154 -14.22 -0.48 0.32
N TYR A 155 -14.28 0.50 1.23
CA TYR A 155 -14.32 1.92 0.90
C TYR A 155 -12.90 2.46 0.60
N TRP A 156 -11.96 2.24 1.53
CA TRP A 156 -10.65 2.88 1.48
C TRP A 156 -9.64 2.20 0.54
N LEU A 157 -9.63 0.87 0.42
CA LEU A 157 -8.60 0.20 -0.39
C LEU A 157 -8.63 0.62 -1.87
N PRO A 158 -9.78 0.77 -2.55
CA PRO A 158 -9.81 1.24 -3.93
C PRO A 158 -9.34 2.70 -4.07
N LEU A 159 -9.72 3.60 -3.15
CA LEU A 159 -9.26 5.00 -3.14
C LEU A 159 -7.73 5.06 -2.94
N LEU A 160 -7.23 4.38 -1.91
CA LEU A 160 -5.80 4.29 -1.62
C LEU A 160 -5.05 3.70 -2.82
N ALA A 161 -5.53 2.60 -3.41
CA ALA A 161 -4.86 1.97 -4.54
C ALA A 161 -4.79 2.89 -5.77
N LEU A 162 -5.84 3.67 -6.03
CA LEU A 162 -5.87 4.63 -7.13
C LEU A 162 -4.83 5.74 -6.98
N PHE A 163 -4.72 6.32 -5.78
CA PHE A 163 -3.88 7.49 -5.51
C PHE A 163 -2.46 7.16 -5.03
N THR A 164 -2.15 5.89 -4.75
CA THR A 164 -0.82 5.46 -4.29
C THR A 164 -0.14 4.47 -5.23
N GLY A 165 -0.91 3.80 -6.08
CA GLY A 165 -0.41 2.68 -6.89
C GLY A 165 0.11 1.48 -6.07
N ALA A 166 -0.15 1.43 -4.76
CA ALA A 166 0.32 0.36 -3.89
C ALA A 166 -0.38 -0.98 -4.18
N ARG A 167 0.30 -2.08 -3.85
CA ARG A 167 -0.26 -3.43 -4.01
C ARG A 167 -1.31 -3.67 -2.93
N VAL A 168 -2.34 -4.45 -3.26
CA VAL A 168 -3.41 -4.81 -2.31
C VAL A 168 -2.89 -5.34 -0.98
N GLU A 169 -1.83 -6.16 -1.00
CA GLU A 169 -1.27 -6.73 0.22
C GLU A 169 -0.56 -5.68 1.07
N GLU A 170 0.10 -4.71 0.43
CA GLU A 170 0.79 -3.62 1.14
C GLU A 170 -0.25 -2.72 1.81
N LEU A 171 -1.36 -2.42 1.14
CA LEU A 171 -2.45 -1.64 1.73
C LEU A 171 -3.22 -2.43 2.81
N ALA A 172 -3.48 -3.71 2.59
CA ALA A 172 -4.23 -4.56 3.51
C ALA A 172 -3.49 -4.86 4.83
N GLN A 173 -2.16 -4.73 4.84
CA GLN A 173 -1.32 -4.92 6.03
C GLN A 173 -0.93 -3.61 6.71
N LEU A 174 -1.36 -2.45 6.19
CA LEU A 174 -1.06 -1.15 6.79
C LEU A 174 -1.48 -1.11 8.26
N ARG A 175 -0.62 -0.54 9.08
CA ARG A 175 -0.90 -0.16 10.45
C ARG A 175 -1.25 1.31 10.54
N VAL A 176 -1.92 1.70 11.61
CA VAL A 176 -2.18 3.13 11.89
C VAL A 176 -0.85 3.89 12.00
N SER A 177 0.17 3.27 12.60
CA SER A 177 1.52 3.82 12.72
C SER A 177 2.26 4.05 11.39
N ASP A 178 1.82 3.40 10.32
CA ASP A 178 2.42 3.56 8.99
C ASP A 178 1.93 4.83 8.29
N VAL A 179 0.90 5.51 8.84
CA VAL A 179 0.46 6.82 8.38
C VAL A 179 1.25 7.89 9.13
N ARG A 180 2.20 8.50 8.44
CA ARG A 180 3.19 9.41 9.06
C ARG A 180 3.06 10.81 8.51
N HIS A 181 3.66 11.77 9.21
CA HIS A 181 3.69 13.17 8.82
C HIS A 181 5.13 13.64 8.63
N ALA A 182 5.41 14.30 7.51
CA ALA A 182 6.67 14.96 7.24
C ALA A 182 6.49 16.46 7.46
N ARG A 183 7.24 17.02 8.42
CA ARG A 183 7.17 18.44 8.78
C ARG A 183 7.40 19.32 7.54
N GLY A 184 6.46 20.23 7.27
CA GLY A 184 6.52 21.15 6.14
C GLY A 184 6.14 20.57 4.77
N LEU A 185 5.81 19.27 4.69
CA LEU A 185 5.42 18.63 3.42
C LEU A 185 4.00 18.06 3.47
N GLY A 186 3.66 17.31 4.52
CA GLY A 186 2.34 16.69 4.72
C GLY A 186 2.40 15.21 5.09
N HIS A 187 1.28 14.52 4.96
CA HIS A 187 1.14 13.11 5.33
C HIS A 187 1.57 12.15 4.23
N TYR A 188 2.08 10.98 4.62
CA TYR A 188 2.50 9.91 3.71
C TYR A 188 2.28 8.53 4.33
N LEU A 189 2.15 7.51 3.48
CA LEU A 189 2.21 6.10 3.87
C LEU A 189 3.66 5.63 3.87
N ASP A 190 4.08 5.00 4.96
CA ASP A 190 5.38 4.35 5.10
C ASP A 190 5.22 2.84 4.86
N ILE A 191 5.47 2.40 3.63
CA ILE A 191 5.41 0.97 3.29
C ILE A 191 6.73 0.34 3.72
N ASN A 192 6.75 -0.25 4.92
CA ASN A 192 7.94 -0.83 5.56
C ASN A 192 7.79 -2.35 5.81
N ASP A 193 8.84 -2.96 6.38
CA ASP A 193 8.90 -4.41 6.68
C ASP A 193 8.47 -4.75 8.12
N ASP A 194 8.19 -3.77 8.98
CA ASP A 194 8.21 -3.93 10.44
C ASP A 194 6.92 -4.54 11.04
N GLY A 195 6.10 -5.22 10.21
CA GLY A 195 4.77 -5.65 10.64
C GLY A 195 4.13 -6.82 9.92
N HIS A 196 4.83 -7.94 9.70
CA HIS A 196 4.24 -9.24 9.30
C HIS A 196 4.12 -9.56 7.80
N GLY A 197 4.89 -8.90 6.94
CA GLY A 197 4.99 -9.30 5.54
C GLY A 197 6.31 -8.92 4.92
N GLN A 198 7.22 -9.89 4.75
CA GLN A 198 8.48 -9.65 4.02
C GLN A 198 8.18 -9.06 2.64
N LEU A 199 8.48 -7.77 2.44
CA LEU A 199 8.38 -7.15 1.14
C LEU A 199 9.43 -7.77 0.20
N LYS A 200 9.11 -7.80 -1.10
CA LYS A 200 10.03 -7.94 -2.25
C LYS A 200 11.52 -8.18 -1.96
N ASN A 201 12.14 -7.14 -1.40
CA ASN A 201 13.55 -6.91 -1.06
C ASN A 201 13.61 -5.57 -0.27
N GLN A 202 14.77 -5.16 0.27
CA GLN A 202 14.99 -3.84 0.90
C GLN A 202 14.56 -2.66 -0.01
N ALA A 203 14.70 -2.82 -1.33
CA ALA A 203 14.22 -1.89 -2.37
C ALA A 203 12.68 -1.73 -2.47
N SER A 204 11.90 -2.41 -1.64
CA SER A 204 10.44 -2.28 -1.60
C SER A 204 9.95 -1.30 -0.53
N ARG A 205 10.83 -0.93 0.42
CA ARG A 205 10.55 0.11 1.42
C ARG A 205 10.39 1.43 0.71
N ARG A 206 9.27 2.11 0.92
CA ARG A 206 8.99 3.36 0.22
C ARG A 206 7.98 4.21 0.97
N ARG A 207 8.10 5.52 0.73
CA ARG A 207 7.21 6.53 1.29
C ARG A 207 6.32 7.04 0.16
N ILE A 208 5.01 7.07 0.40
CA ILE A 208 4.03 7.47 -0.62
C ILE A 208 3.20 8.62 -0.04
N PRO A 209 3.42 9.86 -0.49
CA PRO A 209 2.61 10.99 -0.06
C PRO A 209 1.12 10.77 -0.28
N LEU A 210 0.29 11.26 0.64
CA LEU A 210 -1.15 11.19 0.51
C LEU A 210 -1.63 12.26 -0.48
N HIS A 211 -2.37 11.82 -1.50
CA HIS A 211 -3.03 12.71 -2.45
C HIS A 211 -4.13 13.53 -1.78
N ARG A 212 -4.34 14.78 -2.23
CA ARG A 212 -5.34 15.69 -1.67
C ARG A 212 -6.74 15.08 -1.57
N HIS A 213 -7.21 14.39 -2.62
CA HIS A 213 -8.51 13.71 -2.58
C HIS A 213 -8.65 12.68 -1.45
N LEU A 214 -7.57 12.01 -1.03
CA LEU A 214 -7.64 11.11 0.13
C LEU A 214 -7.89 11.90 1.41
N LEU A 215 -7.26 13.07 1.54
CA LEU A 215 -7.46 13.97 2.68
C LEU A 215 -8.88 14.53 2.67
N ASP A 216 -9.34 15.03 1.51
CA ASP A 216 -10.68 15.61 1.34
C ASP A 216 -11.78 14.55 1.59
N CYS A 217 -11.53 13.27 1.30
CA CYS A 217 -12.44 12.16 1.67
C CYS A 217 -12.48 11.85 3.17
N GLY A 218 -11.68 12.49 4.02
CA GLY A 218 -11.63 12.24 5.46
C GLY A 218 -10.72 11.06 5.86
N PHE A 219 -9.70 10.71 5.07
CA PHE A 219 -8.84 9.57 5.38
C PHE A 219 -8.11 9.74 6.73
N LEU A 220 -7.68 10.96 7.07
CA LEU A 220 -7.01 11.20 8.34
C LEU A 220 -7.95 11.10 9.54
N ASP A 221 -9.23 11.44 9.37
CA ASP A 221 -10.25 11.26 10.41
C ASP A 221 -10.46 9.78 10.68
N TYR A 222 -10.59 8.98 9.61
CA TYR A 222 -10.65 7.52 9.71
C TYR A 222 -9.42 6.94 10.43
N VAL A 223 -8.21 7.41 10.10
CA VAL A 223 -6.96 6.96 10.74
C VAL A 223 -6.96 7.33 12.24
N ALA A 224 -7.46 8.52 12.60
CA ALA A 224 -7.58 8.95 13.98
C ALA A 224 -8.61 8.10 14.77
N GLU A 225 -9.76 7.80 14.18
CA GLU A 225 -10.80 6.94 14.76
C GLU A 225 -10.35 5.47 14.91
N ALA A 226 -9.45 5.02 14.02
CA ALA A 226 -8.84 3.70 14.13
C ALA A 226 -7.97 3.58 15.39
N GLY A 227 -7.43 4.68 15.93
CA GLY A 227 -6.70 4.70 17.20
C GLY A 227 -5.50 3.75 17.23
N ASP A 228 -5.36 2.97 18.30
CA ASP A 228 -4.25 2.03 18.53
C ASP A 228 -4.58 0.57 18.14
N ARG A 229 -5.61 0.35 17.30
CA ARG A 229 -6.07 -1.00 16.85
C ARG A 229 -5.01 -1.84 16.13
N GLY A 230 -3.80 -1.32 15.95
CA GLY A 230 -2.69 -1.97 15.25
C GLY A 230 -2.87 -1.85 13.75
N PHE A 231 -3.70 -2.70 13.14
CA PHE A 231 -3.97 -2.65 11.70
C PHE A 231 -4.99 -1.55 11.37
N LEU A 232 -4.72 -0.82 10.28
CA LEU A 232 -5.64 0.19 9.75
C LEU A 232 -6.95 -0.45 9.28
N PHE A 233 -6.88 -1.68 8.73
CA PHE A 233 -8.05 -2.45 8.29
C PHE A 233 -8.20 -3.76 9.09
N PRO A 234 -8.70 -3.70 10.33
CA PRO A 234 -8.73 -4.86 11.23
C PRO A 234 -9.68 -5.97 10.76
N ASP A 235 -10.78 -5.63 10.10
CA ASP A 235 -11.79 -6.59 9.60
C ASP A 235 -11.34 -7.45 8.41
N LEU A 236 -10.17 -7.19 7.82
CA LEU A 236 -9.61 -8.05 6.78
C LEU A 236 -9.14 -9.38 7.39
N LYS A 237 -9.71 -10.48 6.92
CA LYS A 237 -9.30 -11.81 7.37
C LYS A 237 -8.02 -12.25 6.66
N PRO A 238 -6.99 -12.70 7.39
CA PRO A 238 -5.83 -13.32 6.77
C PRO A 238 -6.23 -14.67 6.15
N ASN A 239 -5.59 -15.02 5.03
CA ASN A 239 -5.68 -16.36 4.45
C ASN A 239 -4.78 -17.35 5.21
N PRO A 240 -4.80 -18.66 4.91
CA PRO A 240 -3.96 -19.65 5.58
C PRO A 240 -2.45 -19.39 5.46
N ARG A 241 -2.02 -18.52 4.54
CA ARG A 241 -0.63 -18.08 4.36
C ARG A 241 -0.32 -16.76 5.10
N GLY A 242 -1.22 -16.30 5.96
CA GLY A 242 -1.10 -15.06 6.74
C GLY A 242 -1.32 -13.77 5.94
N LYS A 243 -1.74 -13.85 4.67
CA LYS A 243 -1.91 -12.68 3.79
C LYS A 243 -3.32 -12.10 3.88
N ARG A 244 -3.44 -10.77 3.98
CA ARG A 244 -4.72 -10.07 4.26
C ARG A 244 -5.42 -9.56 3.00
N GLY A 245 -4.69 -9.33 1.90
CA GLY A 245 -5.25 -8.78 0.65
C GLY A 245 -5.87 -9.83 -0.29
N GLY A 246 -5.64 -11.12 -0.05
CA GLY A 246 -6.08 -12.21 -0.93
C GLY A 246 -7.60 -12.33 -1.04
N TYR A 247 -8.29 -12.44 0.11
CA TYR A 247 -9.76 -12.53 0.12
C TYR A 247 -10.41 -11.23 -0.36
N PHE A 248 -9.83 -10.08 -0.01
CA PHE A 248 -10.28 -8.79 -0.52
C PHE A 248 -10.24 -8.73 -2.06
N SER A 249 -9.16 -9.21 -2.69
CA SER A 249 -9.03 -9.22 -4.15
C SER A 249 -10.10 -10.08 -4.83
N ASN A 250 -10.47 -11.21 -4.22
CA ASN A 250 -11.55 -12.07 -4.70
C ASN A 250 -12.91 -11.39 -4.55
N PHE A 251 -13.18 -10.80 -3.38
CA PHE A 251 -14.37 -10.00 -3.13
C PHE A 251 -14.51 -8.88 -4.16
N PHE A 252 -13.46 -8.07 -4.32
CA PHE A 252 -13.46 -6.91 -5.22
C PHE A 252 -13.68 -7.31 -6.68
N SER A 253 -13.07 -8.41 -7.13
CA SER A 253 -13.32 -8.94 -8.48
C SER A 253 -14.79 -9.32 -8.66
N GLY A 254 -15.41 -9.97 -7.66
CA GLY A 254 -16.84 -10.28 -7.68
C GLY A 254 -17.73 -9.03 -7.62
N TYR A 255 -17.31 -8.00 -6.87
CA TYR A 255 -18.00 -6.72 -6.75
C TYR A 255 -18.02 -5.96 -8.08
N LEU A 256 -16.87 -5.85 -8.75
CA LEU A 256 -16.76 -5.22 -10.07
C LEU A 256 -17.70 -5.86 -11.10
N ARG A 257 -17.81 -7.20 -11.11
CA ARG A 257 -18.66 -7.90 -12.09
C ARG A 257 -20.14 -7.82 -11.77
N ARG A 258 -20.51 -8.07 -10.51
CA ARG A 258 -21.91 -8.29 -10.12
C ARG A 258 -22.63 -7.03 -9.68
N GLN A 259 -21.89 -6.04 -9.15
CA GLN A 259 -22.47 -4.82 -8.59
C GLN A 259 -22.16 -3.60 -9.45
N ILE A 260 -20.95 -3.50 -10.00
CA ILE A 260 -20.53 -2.33 -10.80
C ILE A 260 -20.79 -2.52 -12.30
N GLY A 261 -20.88 -3.77 -12.78
CA GLY A 261 -21.10 -4.08 -14.20
C GLY A 261 -19.86 -3.93 -15.10
N ILE A 262 -18.65 -3.85 -14.53
CA ILE A 262 -17.40 -3.83 -15.31
C ILE A 262 -17.08 -5.26 -15.72
N ALA A 263 -17.56 -5.71 -16.89
CA ALA A 263 -17.47 -7.12 -17.32
C ALA A 263 -16.06 -7.59 -17.72
N ASP A 264 -15.16 -6.68 -18.11
CA ASP A 264 -13.81 -7.04 -18.57
C ASP A 264 -13.01 -7.71 -17.44
N ARG A 265 -12.80 -9.03 -17.58
CA ARG A 265 -12.11 -9.86 -16.58
C ARG A 265 -10.64 -9.49 -16.40
N ARG A 266 -10.05 -8.67 -17.27
CA ARG A 266 -8.68 -8.15 -17.13
C ARG A 266 -8.58 -7.01 -16.12
N LYS A 267 -9.69 -6.33 -15.83
CA LYS A 267 -9.76 -5.23 -14.83
C LYS A 267 -9.96 -5.81 -13.44
N VAL A 268 -8.89 -5.84 -12.65
CA VAL A 268 -8.87 -6.41 -11.29
C VAL A 268 -8.32 -5.36 -10.32
N PHE A 269 -8.21 -5.65 -9.02
CA PHE A 269 -7.66 -4.67 -8.08
C PHE A 269 -6.27 -4.14 -8.50
N HIS A 270 -5.40 -4.99 -9.06
CA HIS A 270 -4.09 -4.56 -9.56
C HIS A 270 -4.15 -3.58 -10.74
N SER A 271 -5.30 -3.43 -11.40
CA SER A 271 -5.51 -2.42 -12.44
C SER A 271 -5.40 -1.00 -11.91
N PHE A 272 -5.66 -0.74 -10.62
CA PHE A 272 -5.40 0.58 -10.02
C PHE A 272 -3.94 1.00 -10.16
N ARG A 273 -3.00 0.07 -9.94
CA ARG A 273 -1.58 0.35 -10.10
C ARG A 273 -1.18 0.58 -11.55
N HIS A 274 -1.84 -0.09 -12.50
CA HIS A 274 -1.66 0.19 -13.92
C HIS A 274 -2.17 1.60 -14.26
N THR A 275 -3.39 1.94 -13.83
CA THR A 275 -3.95 3.28 -13.94
C THR A 275 -3.02 4.33 -13.34
N PHE A 276 -2.52 4.13 -12.12
CA PHE A 276 -1.59 5.05 -11.47
C PHE A 276 -0.33 5.30 -12.31
N LYS A 277 0.33 4.23 -12.81
CA LYS A 277 1.52 4.37 -13.66
C LYS A 277 1.21 5.06 -14.98
N ASP A 278 0.06 4.77 -15.59
CA ASP A 278 -0.34 5.37 -16.87
C ASP A 278 -0.64 6.86 -16.70
N VAL A 279 -1.31 7.25 -15.60
CA VAL A 279 -1.56 8.66 -15.24
C VAL A 279 -0.25 9.38 -14.93
N CYS A 280 0.67 8.77 -14.17
CA CYS A 280 1.99 9.38 -13.93
C CYS A 280 2.71 9.72 -15.24
N ARG A 281 2.66 8.83 -16.24
CA ARG A 281 3.25 9.09 -17.56
C ARG A 281 2.53 10.21 -18.30
N SER A 282 1.19 10.24 -18.26
CA SER A 282 0.42 11.25 -18.99
C SER A 282 0.60 12.65 -18.43
N VAL A 283 0.81 12.80 -17.11
CA VAL A 283 1.07 14.10 -16.46
C VAL A 283 2.55 14.45 -16.35
N GLY A 284 3.43 13.66 -16.98
CA GLY A 284 4.86 13.93 -17.05
C GLY A 284 5.61 13.79 -15.72
N ILE A 285 5.23 12.82 -14.88
CA ILE A 285 6.00 12.42 -13.69
C ILE A 285 7.09 11.44 -14.14
N ASP A 286 8.33 11.75 -13.79
CA ASP A 286 9.51 10.98 -14.19
C ASP A 286 9.42 9.50 -13.83
N GLU A 287 10.04 8.64 -14.65
CA GLU A 287 10.01 7.19 -14.46
C GLU A 287 10.62 6.78 -13.12
N GLU A 288 11.72 7.42 -12.74
CA GLU A 288 12.38 7.18 -11.46
C GLU A 288 11.46 7.48 -10.27
N VAL A 289 10.71 8.59 -10.32
CA VAL A 289 9.82 9.03 -9.25
C VAL A 289 8.63 8.09 -9.11
N HIS A 290 7.95 7.74 -10.22
CA HIS A 290 6.81 6.82 -10.11
C HIS A 290 7.25 5.37 -9.86
N ASP A 291 8.45 4.95 -10.24
CA ASP A 291 9.02 3.67 -9.83
C ASP A 291 9.40 3.67 -8.35
N ALA A 292 9.82 4.79 -7.78
CA ALA A 292 9.99 4.96 -6.33
C ALA A 292 8.66 4.90 -5.58
N LEU A 293 7.60 5.58 -6.06
CA LEU A 293 6.25 5.53 -5.49
C LEU A 293 5.64 4.13 -5.55
N THR A 294 5.88 3.40 -6.65
CA THR A 294 5.32 2.07 -6.84
C THR A 294 6.21 0.95 -6.28
N GLY A 295 7.51 1.16 -6.05
CA GLY A 295 8.45 0.11 -5.64
C GLY A 295 8.81 -0.82 -6.80
N HIS A 296 9.15 -0.23 -7.94
CA HIS A 296 9.74 -0.88 -9.11
C HIS A 296 11.19 -0.46 -9.36
N THR A 297 11.80 0.35 -8.48
CA THR A 297 13.19 0.80 -8.57
C THR A 297 14.08 -0.40 -8.93
N ARG A 298 14.62 -0.39 -10.16
CA ARG A 298 15.45 -1.48 -10.64
C ARG A 298 16.71 -1.53 -9.78
N ALA A 299 17.16 -2.73 -9.45
CA ALA A 299 18.52 -2.94 -8.95
C ALA A 299 19.51 -2.69 -10.09
N SER A 300 19.67 -1.44 -10.51
CA SER A 300 20.68 -1.03 -11.48
C SER A 300 21.88 -0.41 -10.76
N ALA A 301 23.03 -0.44 -11.43
CA ALA A 301 24.38 -0.26 -10.91
C ALA A 301 24.73 1.15 -10.36
N SER A 302 23.75 1.97 -9.94
CA SER A 302 23.97 3.30 -9.37
C SER A 302 24.15 3.31 -7.83
N ARG A 303 24.38 2.14 -7.21
CA ARG A 303 24.45 1.96 -5.74
C ARG A 303 25.69 2.55 -5.05
N GLY A 304 26.45 3.43 -5.71
CA GLY A 304 27.55 4.16 -5.07
C GLY A 304 27.15 5.54 -4.53
N TYR A 305 26.02 6.09 -4.97
CA TYR A 305 25.68 7.50 -4.70
C TYR A 305 24.16 7.64 -4.51
N GLY A 306 23.66 7.44 -3.30
CA GLY A 306 22.24 7.65 -2.97
C GLY A 306 21.84 7.16 -1.57
N ASN A 307 21.03 7.95 -0.87
CA ASN A 307 20.51 7.62 0.46
C ASN A 307 19.58 6.38 0.42
N GLU A 308 19.40 5.70 1.56
CA GLU A 308 18.56 4.48 1.70
C GLU A 308 17.10 4.67 1.22
N HIS A 309 16.63 5.92 1.17
CA HIS A 309 15.29 6.28 0.70
C HIS A 309 15.32 7.40 -0.32
N PHE A 310 14.45 7.28 -1.33
CA PHE A 310 14.17 8.35 -2.28
C PHE A 310 13.67 9.61 -1.53
N PRO A 311 14.16 10.82 -1.84
CA PRO A 311 13.79 12.05 -1.13
C PRO A 311 12.29 12.31 -1.12
N LEU A 312 11.75 12.84 -0.01
CA LEU A 312 10.31 13.13 0.09
C LEU A 312 9.83 14.28 -0.81
N PRO A 313 10.52 15.42 -0.93
CA PRO A 313 9.96 16.56 -1.67
C PRO A 313 9.55 16.24 -3.12
N PRO A 314 10.38 15.55 -3.95
CA PRO A 314 9.97 15.22 -5.31
C PRO A 314 8.78 14.23 -5.36
N LEU A 315 8.62 13.37 -4.34
CA LEU A 315 7.46 12.49 -4.24
C LEU A 315 6.19 13.30 -3.96
N PHE A 316 6.27 14.30 -3.08
CA PHE A 316 5.13 15.18 -2.77
C PHE A 316 4.74 16.01 -4.00
N ASP A 317 5.72 16.55 -4.73
CA ASP A 317 5.46 17.33 -5.93
C ASP A 317 4.87 16.48 -7.05
N ALA A 318 5.33 15.24 -7.20
CA ALA A 318 4.73 14.29 -8.14
C ALA A 318 3.27 13.98 -7.77
N ILE A 319 2.96 13.70 -6.49
CA ILE A 319 1.58 13.44 -6.06
C ILE A 319 0.70 14.69 -6.19
N ARG A 320 1.22 15.91 -6.01
CA ARG A 320 0.48 17.16 -6.29
C ARG A 320 0.10 17.31 -7.76
N ARG A 321 0.96 16.83 -8.67
CA ARG A 321 0.71 16.83 -10.13
C ARG A 321 -0.15 15.66 -10.60
N PHE A 322 -0.39 14.67 -9.75
CA PHE A 322 -1.17 13.49 -10.11
C PHE A 322 -2.65 13.87 -10.25
N SER A 323 -3.14 13.95 -11.48
CA SER A 323 -4.54 14.25 -11.77
C SER A 323 -5.10 13.29 -12.81
N ILE A 324 -6.30 12.77 -12.57
CA ILE A 324 -7.01 11.90 -13.51
C ILE A 324 -8.08 12.73 -14.20
N GLU A 325 -7.92 12.96 -15.50
CA GLU A 325 -8.90 13.67 -16.30
C GLU A 325 -10.27 12.96 -16.27
N ALA A 326 -11.35 13.74 -16.16
CA ALA A 326 -12.73 13.27 -16.09
C ALA A 326 -13.08 12.35 -14.88
N LEU A 327 -12.21 12.23 -13.88
CA LEU A 327 -12.56 11.61 -12.60
C LEU A 327 -13.44 12.55 -11.78
N ASP A 328 -14.62 12.06 -11.39
CA ASP A 328 -15.59 12.78 -10.57
C ASP A 328 -15.85 12.01 -9.27
N ILE A 329 -15.19 12.48 -8.20
CA ILE A 329 -15.32 11.95 -6.84
C ILE A 329 -15.58 13.06 -5.82
N GLY A 330 -16.00 14.25 -6.27
CA GLY A 330 -16.25 15.40 -5.38
C GLY A 330 -17.36 15.12 -4.36
N HIS A 331 -18.33 14.28 -4.72
CA HIS A 331 -19.39 13.82 -3.81
C HIS A 331 -18.88 12.94 -2.66
N LEU A 332 -17.62 12.49 -2.71
CA LEU A 332 -16.98 11.73 -1.63
C LEU A 332 -16.17 12.59 -0.70
N HIS A 333 -15.90 13.84 -1.09
CA HIS A 333 -15.23 14.77 -0.19
C HIS A 333 -16.19 14.96 0.98
N ALA A 334 -15.67 14.76 2.20
CA ALA A 334 -16.43 15.06 3.39
C ALA A 334 -16.95 16.49 3.22
N SER A 335 -18.27 16.64 3.08
CA SER A 335 -18.91 17.93 2.83
C SER A 335 -18.26 18.94 3.74
N ALA A 336 -17.72 20.02 3.17
CA ALA A 336 -16.91 21.00 3.87
C ALA A 336 -17.60 21.53 5.14
N ALA A 337 -17.42 20.83 6.26
CA ALA A 337 -17.00 21.45 7.49
C ALA A 337 -15.49 21.62 7.34
N SER A 338 -15.09 22.82 6.94
CA SER A 338 -13.73 23.28 6.63
C SER A 338 -13.11 22.74 5.33
N ALA A 339 -13.30 23.50 4.25
CA ALA A 339 -12.21 23.65 3.29
C ALA A 339 -10.97 24.15 4.06
N PRO A 340 -9.73 23.80 3.65
CA PRO A 340 -8.59 24.61 4.03
C PRO A 340 -8.81 25.98 3.38
N VAL A 341 -9.32 26.92 4.16
CA VAL A 341 -9.19 28.34 3.84
C VAL A 341 -7.68 28.52 3.65
N ALA A 342 -7.29 28.90 2.43
CA ALA A 342 -5.95 29.43 2.18
C ALA A 342 -5.62 30.40 3.31
N PRO A 343 -4.36 30.53 3.77
CA PRO A 343 -4.07 31.44 4.87
C PRO A 343 -4.52 32.85 4.47
N GLU A 344 -5.70 33.27 4.94
CA GLU A 344 -6.02 34.67 5.05
C GLU A 344 -5.09 35.17 6.14
N ALA A 345 -3.90 35.58 5.71
CA ALA A 345 -2.85 36.19 6.50
C ALA A 345 -3.26 37.57 7.05
N GLY A 346 -4.55 37.77 7.40
CA GLY A 346 -5.14 39.08 7.60
C GLY A 346 -5.98 39.27 8.86
N ARG A 347 -6.12 38.28 9.77
CA ARG A 347 -6.95 38.46 10.99
C ARG A 347 -6.37 37.86 12.28
N THR A 348 -5.11 37.44 12.30
CA THR A 348 -4.44 37.03 13.55
C THR A 348 -4.20 38.26 14.42
N ILE A 349 -4.80 38.30 15.60
CA ILE A 349 -4.68 39.41 16.55
C ILE A 349 -3.63 39.14 17.62
N SER A 350 -3.28 37.88 17.87
CA SER A 350 -2.21 37.49 18.79
C SER A 350 -1.71 36.07 18.48
N ALA A 351 -0.46 35.78 18.84
CA ALA A 351 0.12 34.44 18.74
C ALA A 351 1.04 34.17 19.92
N TYR A 352 0.85 33.04 20.61
CA TYR A 352 1.63 32.66 21.78
C TYR A 352 1.59 31.16 22.02
N TYR A 353 2.69 30.59 22.55
CA TYR A 353 2.77 29.17 22.88
C TYR A 353 2.33 28.22 21.73
N GLY A 354 2.51 28.60 20.46
CA GLY A 354 2.07 27.82 19.29
C GLY A 354 0.55 27.83 19.04
N ILE A 355 -0.14 28.84 19.57
CA ILE A 355 -1.56 29.13 19.34
C ILE A 355 -1.64 30.42 18.54
N ASP A 356 -2.35 30.39 17.42
CA ASP A 356 -2.72 31.59 16.66
C ASP A 356 -4.15 31.97 17.01
N VAL A 357 -4.35 33.19 17.48
CA VAL A 357 -5.67 33.72 17.84
C VAL A 357 -6.09 34.74 16.79
N SER A 358 -7.24 34.50 16.17
CA SER A 358 -7.83 35.36 15.15
C SER A 358 -9.21 35.84 15.60
N LEU A 359 -9.65 36.98 15.07
CA LEU A 359 -10.98 37.51 15.35
C LEU A 359 -11.99 37.00 14.32
N ALA A 360 -13.21 36.68 14.76
CA ALA A 360 -14.29 36.18 13.90
C ALA A 360 -15.48 37.16 13.83
N PRO A 361 -15.33 38.33 13.18
CA PRO A 361 -16.38 39.35 13.12
C PRO A 361 -17.61 38.94 12.26
N GLU A 362 -17.47 37.91 11.43
CA GLU A 362 -18.54 37.34 10.60
C GLU A 362 -19.64 36.64 11.40
N HIS A 363 -19.39 36.28 12.66
CA HIS A 363 -20.39 35.70 13.55
C HIS A 363 -21.21 36.79 14.27
N ASP A 364 -22.49 36.53 14.49
CA ASP A 364 -23.38 37.46 15.21
C ASP A 364 -22.97 37.63 16.68
N ALA A 365 -22.37 36.60 17.29
CA ALA A 365 -21.80 36.65 18.62
C ALA A 365 -20.30 37.04 18.59
N PRO A 366 -19.79 37.72 19.64
CA PRO A 366 -18.39 38.08 19.75
C PRO A 366 -17.51 36.84 19.98
N LEU A 367 -16.88 36.36 18.91
CA LEU A 367 -16.05 35.15 18.89
C LEU A 367 -14.58 35.44 18.50
N ILE A 368 -13.68 34.64 19.07
CA ILE A 368 -12.33 34.44 18.56
C ILE A 368 -12.17 33.02 18.02
N VAL A 369 -11.26 32.84 17.06
CA VAL A 369 -10.82 31.53 16.59
C VAL A 369 -9.41 31.30 17.10
N ALA A 370 -9.22 30.26 17.90
CA ALA A 370 -7.90 29.83 18.34
C ALA A 370 -7.50 28.56 17.60
N ARG A 371 -6.36 28.64 16.90
CA ARG A 371 -5.79 27.55 16.08
C ARG A 371 -4.49 27.08 16.71
N CYS A 372 -4.35 25.77 16.88
CA CYS A 372 -3.12 25.14 17.34
C CYS A 372 -2.93 23.83 16.58
N GLN A 373 -1.90 23.75 15.72
CA GLN A 373 -1.65 22.60 14.85
C GLN A 373 -2.88 22.28 13.98
N ASN A 374 -3.50 21.10 14.17
CA ASN A 374 -4.69 20.65 13.44
C ASN A 374 -5.99 20.83 14.25
N ALA A 375 -5.95 21.61 15.33
CA ALA A 375 -7.09 21.86 16.21
C ALA A 375 -7.51 23.33 16.11
N GLU A 376 -8.81 23.56 15.96
CA GLU A 376 -9.44 24.88 15.91
C GLU A 376 -10.61 24.89 16.88
N ALA A 377 -10.71 25.95 17.69
CA ALA A 377 -11.91 26.21 18.50
C ALA A 377 -12.36 27.66 18.35
N HIS A 378 -13.67 27.82 18.27
CA HIS A 378 -14.37 29.10 18.29
C HIS A 378 -14.78 29.36 19.73
N ILE A 379 -14.25 30.42 20.31
CA ILE A 379 -14.39 30.72 21.74
C ILE A 379 -15.10 32.04 21.90
N ARG A 380 -16.14 32.05 22.73
CA ARG A 380 -16.90 33.25 23.08
C ARG A 380 -16.07 34.19 23.92
N ILE A 381 -16.05 35.46 23.53
CA ILE A 381 -15.37 36.52 24.28
C ILE A 381 -16.10 36.79 25.62
N ASP A 382 -17.41 36.50 25.71
CA ASP A 382 -18.23 36.77 26.90
C ASP A 382 -17.98 35.83 28.09
N ASP A 383 -17.56 34.60 27.85
CA ASP A 383 -17.44 33.60 28.92
C ASP A 383 -16.29 32.61 28.72
N GLY A 384 -15.50 32.78 27.64
CA GLY A 384 -14.40 31.90 27.31
C GLY A 384 -14.84 30.48 26.95
N ARG A 385 -16.13 30.22 26.75
CA ARG A 385 -16.62 28.87 26.41
C ARG A 385 -16.44 28.60 24.91
N ILE A 386 -16.18 27.34 24.60
CA ILE A 386 -16.15 26.87 23.23
C ILE A 386 -17.59 26.86 22.70
N GLU A 387 -17.82 27.61 21.63
CA GLU A 387 -19.06 27.57 20.85
C GLU A 387 -19.03 26.41 19.85
N SER A 388 -17.88 26.20 19.19
CA SER A 388 -17.67 25.08 18.27
C SER A 388 -16.18 24.72 18.13
N GLY A 389 -15.90 23.51 17.65
CA GLY A 389 -14.53 23.00 17.50
C GLY A 389 -13.93 22.43 18.78
N ARG A 390 -12.61 22.22 18.80
CA ARG A 390 -11.87 21.68 19.95
C ARG A 390 -10.44 22.18 19.99
N LEU A 391 -9.91 22.37 21.19
CA LEU A 391 -8.48 22.55 21.45
C LEU A 391 -7.99 21.54 22.48
N PRO A 392 -6.71 21.14 22.45
CA PRO A 392 -6.11 20.38 23.54
C PRO A 392 -6.33 21.10 24.87
N SER A 393 -6.71 20.39 25.92
CA SER A 393 -7.15 20.99 27.20
C SER A 393 -6.13 21.98 27.77
N ALA A 394 -4.84 21.68 27.68
CA ALA A 394 -3.77 22.59 28.11
C ALA A 394 -3.71 23.90 27.31
N LYS A 395 -4.00 23.85 26.00
CA LYS A 395 -4.04 25.04 25.14
C LYS A 395 -5.32 25.84 25.36
N LEU A 396 -6.44 25.16 25.59
CA LEU A 396 -7.71 25.81 25.90
C LEU A 396 -7.60 26.66 27.17
N ILE A 397 -6.97 26.15 28.23
CA ILE A 397 -6.74 26.92 29.47
C ILE A 397 -5.98 28.22 29.20
N LEU A 398 -4.91 28.16 28.39
CA LEU A 398 -4.12 29.35 28.04
C LEU A 398 -4.94 30.36 27.23
N VAL A 399 -5.77 29.90 26.29
CA VAL A 399 -6.65 30.78 25.52
C VAL A 399 -7.73 31.39 26.39
N GLN A 400 -8.35 30.62 27.29
CA GLN A 400 -9.37 31.12 28.21
C GLN A 400 -8.81 32.17 29.18
N ALA A 401 -7.62 31.93 29.74
CA ALA A 401 -6.94 32.90 30.58
C ALA A 401 -6.62 34.20 29.81
N TRP A 402 -6.15 34.09 28.57
CA TRP A 402 -5.86 35.24 27.73
C TRP A 402 -7.11 36.02 27.31
N VAL A 403 -8.20 35.32 26.97
CA VAL A 403 -9.52 35.94 26.70
C VAL A 403 -10.00 36.72 27.91
N GLU A 404 -9.84 36.19 29.12
CA GLU A 404 -10.24 36.87 30.35
C GLU A 404 -9.44 38.16 30.57
N ILE A 405 -8.12 38.10 30.42
CA ILE A 405 -7.21 39.25 30.59
C ILE A 405 -7.52 40.36 29.57
N HIS A 406 -7.83 40.00 28.33
CA HIS A 406 -7.98 40.96 27.22
C HIS A 406 -9.43 41.19 26.78
N ARG A 407 -10.41 40.74 27.56
CA ARG A 407 -11.84 40.78 27.25
C ARG A 407 -12.33 42.13 26.72
N GLN A 408 -11.99 43.22 27.40
CA GLN A 408 -12.40 44.57 26.99
C GLN A 408 -11.81 44.98 25.63
N ALA A 409 -10.52 44.68 25.42
CA ALA A 409 -9.83 44.94 24.16
C ALA A 409 -10.39 44.08 23.02
N LEU A 410 -10.73 42.81 23.30
CA LEU A 410 -11.33 41.88 22.34
C LEU A 410 -12.72 42.35 21.89
N ILE A 411 -13.58 42.83 22.80
CA ILE A 411 -14.89 43.38 22.45
C ILE A 411 -14.75 44.65 21.60
N ALA A 412 -13.83 45.54 21.96
CA ALA A 412 -13.55 46.75 21.18
C ALA A 412 -13.03 46.41 19.78
N ASN A 413 -12.13 45.43 19.67
CA ASN A 413 -11.58 44.93 18.41
C ASN A 413 -12.68 44.30 17.54
N TRP A 414 -13.56 43.48 18.13
CA TRP A 414 -14.69 42.85 17.42
C TRP A 414 -15.67 43.89 16.87
N ARG A 415 -16.02 44.91 17.67
CA ARG A 415 -16.87 46.02 17.21
C ARG A 415 -16.20 46.83 16.10
N ASN A 416 -14.90 47.10 16.22
CA ASN A 416 -14.15 47.82 15.20
C ASN A 416 -14.12 47.03 13.89
N ALA A 417 -13.81 45.73 13.96
CA ALA A 417 -13.78 44.85 12.80
C ALA A 417 -15.13 44.76 12.09
N ARG A 418 -16.26 44.74 12.80
CA ARG A 418 -17.60 44.78 12.18
C ARG A 418 -17.93 46.14 11.55
N ARG A 419 -17.35 47.24 12.04
CA ARG A 419 -17.61 48.60 11.55
C ARG A 419 -16.72 48.99 10.38
N THR A 420 -15.43 48.65 10.42
CA THR A 420 -14.41 49.11 9.46
C THR A 420 -13.71 48.00 8.70
N GLY A 421 -13.87 46.74 9.11
CA GLY A 421 -13.13 45.60 8.55
C GLY A 421 -11.70 45.47 9.08
N GLU A 422 -11.23 46.39 9.93
CA GLU A 422 -9.87 46.42 10.45
C GLU A 422 -9.78 45.81 11.87
N VAL A 423 -8.69 45.09 12.13
CA VAL A 423 -8.33 44.53 13.44
C VAL A 423 -7.02 45.13 13.93
N PHE A 424 -6.84 45.23 15.25
CA PHE A 424 -5.56 45.59 15.87
C PHE A 424 -4.99 44.42 16.68
N SER A 425 -3.66 44.40 16.84
CA SER A 425 -2.98 43.36 17.62
C SER A 425 -3.20 43.53 19.12
N ILE A 426 -3.30 42.41 19.84
CA ILE A 426 -3.39 42.33 21.29
C ILE A 426 -2.17 41.57 21.81
N ALA A 427 -1.58 42.08 22.89
CA ALA A 427 -0.37 41.52 23.49
C ALA A 427 -0.50 40.01 23.77
N PRO A 428 0.53 39.20 23.50
CA PRO A 428 0.50 37.77 23.75
C PRO A 428 0.46 37.44 25.25
N LEU A 429 0.00 36.23 25.59
CA LEU A 429 0.12 35.70 26.94
C LEU A 429 1.61 35.42 27.25
N HIS A 430 2.14 36.04 28.30
CA HIS A 430 3.52 35.86 28.76
C HIS A 430 3.65 34.69 29.73
#